data_AF-A0A9W9VRZ8-F1
#
_entry.id   AF-A0A9W9VRZ8-F1
#
_cell.length_a   1.000
_cell.length_b   1.000
_cell.length_c   1.000
_cell.angle_alpha   90.00
_cell.angle_beta   90.00
_cell.angle_gamma   90.00
#
_symmetry.space_group_name_H-M   'P 1'
#
loop_
_entity.id
_entity.type
_entity.pdbx_description
1 polymer ?
#
loop_
_entity_poly.entity_id
_entity_poly.type
_entity_poly.pdbx_seq_one_letter_code
_entity_poly.pdbx_strand_id
1 'polypeptide(L)'
;MRWNREQSGEMEVPAERRLSEPLKRRFVLCLRDVIFMGIYAKSSTAMTFSLSTLQGLAYLEPHLILPGALQRIYPALQGLVEVHRTTSSLRAMQVLSRVITRTKGLPLSYDNSPWSFFAWYRCQ
;
A
#
# COMPACT_ATOMS: atom_id res chain seq x y z
N MET A 1 1.03 -14.74 -9.41
CA MET A 1 0.26 -13.53 -9.78
C MET A 1 0.06 -13.49 -11.28
N ARG A 2 -1.18 -13.36 -11.76
CA ARG A 2 -1.51 -13.32 -13.20
C ARG A 2 -0.81 -12.18 -13.94
N TRP A 3 -0.68 -11.00 -13.30
CA TRP A 3 0.09 -9.87 -13.83
C TRP A 3 1.55 -10.23 -14.14
N ASN A 4 2.25 -10.93 -13.23
CA ASN A 4 3.64 -11.33 -13.47
C ASN A 4 3.76 -12.35 -14.61
N ARG A 5 2.79 -13.26 -14.76
CA ARG A 5 2.80 -14.26 -15.84
C ARG A 5 2.48 -13.65 -17.20
N GLU A 6 1.57 -12.67 -17.25
CA GLU A 6 1.27 -11.90 -18.47
C GLU A 6 2.48 -11.04 -18.89
N GLN A 7 3.19 -10.42 -17.95
CA GLN A 7 4.40 -9.64 -18.23
C GLN A 7 5.63 -10.50 -18.57
N SER A 8 5.73 -11.71 -18.02
CA SER A 8 6.83 -12.65 -18.30
C SER A 8 6.68 -13.38 -19.65
N GLY A 9 5.58 -13.17 -20.38
CA GLY A 9 5.34 -13.81 -21.68
C GLY A 9 4.96 -15.30 -21.59
N GLU A 10 4.75 -15.86 -20.40
CA GLU A 10 4.38 -17.28 -20.21
C GLU A 10 2.92 -17.58 -20.61
N MET A 11 2.11 -16.56 -20.91
CA MET A 11 0.68 -16.71 -21.17
C MET A 11 0.26 -15.88 -22.39
N GLU A 12 -0.13 -16.56 -23.47
CA GLU A 12 -0.78 -15.94 -24.63
C GLU A 12 -2.19 -15.51 -24.25
N VAL A 13 -2.33 -14.28 -23.76
CA VAL A 13 -3.63 -13.66 -23.50
C VAL A 13 -3.99 -12.74 -24.69
N PRO A 14 -5.20 -12.89 -25.28
CA PRO A 14 -5.68 -12.01 -26.34
C PRO A 14 -5.58 -10.55 -25.94
N ALA A 15 -5.22 -9.65 -26.87
CA ALA A 15 -4.97 -8.24 -26.58
C ALA A 15 -6.15 -7.55 -25.87
N GLU A 16 -7.39 -7.97 -26.16
CA GLU A 16 -8.63 -7.47 -25.54
C GLU A 16 -8.78 -7.83 -24.05
N ARG A 17 -8.10 -8.89 -23.60
CA ARG A 17 -8.15 -9.39 -22.21
C ARG A 17 -6.87 -9.12 -21.43
N ARG A 18 -5.89 -8.44 -22.04
CA ARG A 18 -4.64 -8.05 -21.36
C ARG A 18 -4.95 -7.04 -20.25
N LEU A 19 -4.33 -7.22 -19.09
CA LEU A 19 -4.42 -6.26 -18.01
C LEU A 19 -3.71 -4.96 -18.44
N SER A 20 -4.50 -3.93 -18.75
CA SER A 20 -3.97 -2.61 -19.07
C SER A 20 -3.57 -1.85 -17.81
N GLU A 21 -2.58 -0.96 -17.90
CA GLU A 21 -2.21 -0.07 -16.79
C GLU A 21 -3.39 0.69 -16.15
N PRO A 22 -4.35 1.27 -16.91
CA PRO A 22 -5.51 1.95 -16.31
C PRO A 22 -6.42 0.99 -15.53
N LEU A 23 -6.54 -0.28 -15.95
CA LEU A 23 -7.33 -1.28 -15.24
C LEU A 23 -6.62 -1.68 -13.93
N LYS A 24 -5.30 -1.87 -13.97
CA LYS A 24 -4.47 -2.09 -12.76
C LYS A 24 -4.67 -0.95 -11.76
N ARG A 25 -4.63 0.30 -12.21
CA ARG A 25 -4.81 1.49 -11.35
C ARG A 25 -6.20 1.55 -10.73
N ARG A 26 -7.27 1.32 -11.51
CA ARG A 26 -8.65 1.28 -10.98
C ARG A 26 -8.83 0.16 -9.95
N PHE A 27 -8.27 -1.02 -10.22
CA PHE A 27 -8.30 -2.15 -9.29
C PHE A 27 -7.63 -1.81 -7.95
N VAL A 28 -6.44 -1.22 -8.00
CA VAL A 28 -5.72 -0.78 -6.80
C VAL A 28 -6.53 0.27 -6.03
N LEU A 29 -7.09 1.28 -6.71
CA LEU A 29 -7.87 2.35 -6.08
C LEU A 29 -9.12 1.81 -5.37
N CYS A 30 -9.88 0.90 -5.98
CA CYS A 30 -11.08 0.33 -5.36
C CYS A 30 -10.77 -0.55 -4.15
N LEU A 31 -9.69 -1.35 -4.21
CA LEU A 31 -9.33 -2.25 -3.12
C LEU A 31 -8.59 -1.55 -1.97
N ARG A 32 -7.91 -0.44 -2.25
CA ARG A 32 -7.15 0.33 -1.27
C ARG A 32 -7.99 0.65 -0.04
N ASP A 33 -9.20 1.15 -0.23
CA ASP A 33 -10.03 1.64 0.88
C ASP A 33 -10.56 0.48 1.73
N VAL A 34 -10.93 -0.65 1.11
CA VAL A 34 -11.36 -1.88 1.80
C VAL A 34 -10.21 -2.47 2.63
N ILE A 35 -9.01 -2.51 2.07
CA ILE A 35 -7.83 -3.06 2.76
C ILE A 35 -7.44 -2.18 3.95
N PHE A 36 -7.50 -0.85 3.79
CA PHE A 36 -7.23 0.06 4.91
C PHE A 36 -8.23 -0.09 6.05
N MET A 37 -9.50 -0.41 5.77
CA MET A 37 -10.44 -0.81 6.82
C MET A 37 -10.06 -2.16 7.43
N GLY A 38 -9.70 -3.15 6.60
CA GLY A 38 -9.41 -4.51 7.04
C GLY A 38 -8.17 -4.67 7.94
N ILE A 39 -7.16 -3.80 7.80
CA ILE A 39 -5.96 -3.78 8.67
C ILE A 39 -6.31 -3.48 10.14
N TYR A 40 -7.40 -2.74 10.38
CA TYR A 40 -7.88 -2.42 11.73
C TYR A 40 -9.02 -3.33 12.19
N ALA A 41 -9.31 -4.42 11.47
CA ALA A 41 -10.30 -5.40 11.89
C ALA A 41 -9.90 -6.03 13.24
N LYS A 42 -10.89 -6.30 14.11
CA LYS A 42 -10.66 -6.96 15.41
C LYS A 42 -10.21 -8.42 15.26
N SER A 43 -10.54 -9.05 14.13
CA SER A 43 -10.13 -10.42 13.83
C SER A 43 -8.71 -10.44 13.25
N SER A 44 -7.81 -11.18 13.90
CA SER A 44 -6.42 -11.36 13.48
C SER A 44 -6.30 -12.05 12.11
N THR A 45 -7.24 -12.93 11.75
CA THR A 45 -7.26 -13.60 10.45
C THR A 45 -7.63 -12.61 9.33
N ALA A 46 -8.67 -11.80 9.54
CA ALA A 46 -9.07 -10.75 8.61
C ALA A 46 -7.98 -9.69 8.40
N MET A 47 -7.29 -9.31 9.49
CA MET A 47 -6.13 -8.42 9.44
C MET A 47 -5.01 -9.04 8.59
N THR A 48 -4.67 -10.32 8.81
CA THR A 48 -3.60 -11.00 8.08
C THR A 48 -3.89 -11.07 6.59
N PHE A 49 -5.13 -11.42 6.20
CA PHE A 49 -5.54 -11.41 4.80
C PHE A 49 -5.41 -10.01 4.19
N SER A 50 -5.86 -8.97 4.92
CA SER A 50 -5.76 -7.58 4.47
C SER A 50 -4.30 -7.15 4.28
N LEU A 51 -3.40 -7.54 5.19
CA LEU A 51 -1.97 -7.25 5.10
C LEU A 51 -1.32 -7.96 3.90
N SER A 52 -1.66 -9.22 3.63
CA SER A 52 -1.19 -9.94 2.45
C SER A 52 -1.70 -9.30 1.15
N THR A 53 -2.95 -8.86 1.12
CA THR A 53 -3.50 -8.12 -0.04
C THR A 53 -2.83 -6.76 -0.21
N LEU A 54 -2.59 -6.02 0.88
CA LEU A 54 -1.84 -4.76 0.87
C LEU A 54 -0.45 -4.96 0.24
N GLN A 55 0.25 -6.03 0.61
CA GLN A 55 1.55 -6.37 0.04
C GLN A 55 1.45 -6.55 -1.48
N GLY A 56 0.46 -7.31 -1.94
CA GLY A 56 0.22 -7.55 -3.37
C GLY A 56 -0.08 -6.28 -4.15
N LEU A 57 -0.91 -5.38 -3.59
CA LEU A 57 -1.19 -4.08 -4.22
C LEU A 57 0.02 -3.15 -4.22
N ALA A 58 0.79 -3.14 -3.15
CA ALA A 58 2.01 -2.35 -3.04
C ALA A 58 3.07 -2.80 -4.05
N TYR A 59 3.10 -4.09 -4.44
CA TYR A 59 3.94 -4.55 -5.55
C TYR A 59 3.46 -4.07 -6.93
N LEU A 60 2.16 -3.83 -7.11
CA LEU A 60 1.60 -3.38 -8.38
C LEU A 60 1.77 -1.86 -8.59
N GLU A 61 1.43 -1.07 -7.57
CA GLU A 61 1.39 0.40 -7.62
C GLU A 61 1.85 0.97 -6.26
N PRO A 62 3.18 0.93 -5.97
CA PRO A 62 3.69 1.40 -4.69
C PRO A 62 3.40 2.88 -4.44
N HIS A 63 3.47 3.70 -5.49
CA HIS A 63 3.30 5.15 -5.42
C HIS A 63 1.91 5.61 -4.93
N LEU A 64 0.87 4.78 -5.07
CA LEU A 64 -0.48 5.09 -4.58
C LEU A 64 -0.73 4.56 -3.16
N ILE A 65 -0.13 3.41 -2.81
CA ILE A 65 -0.38 2.71 -1.55
C ILE A 65 0.48 3.28 -0.41
N LEU A 66 1.77 3.54 -0.67
CA LEU A 66 2.71 4.05 0.33
C LEU A 66 2.23 5.33 1.03
N PRO A 67 1.88 6.43 0.32
CA PRO A 67 1.48 7.67 0.98
C PRO A 67 0.21 7.48 1.81
N GLY A 68 -0.79 6.74 1.30
CA GLY A 68 -2.04 6.48 2.02
C GLY A 68 -1.85 5.61 3.27
N ALA A 69 -0.89 4.68 3.24
CA ALA A 69 -0.57 3.86 4.39
C ALA A 69 0.20 4.66 5.46
N LEU A 70 1.20 5.43 5.04
CA LEU A 70 2.00 6.27 5.92
C LEU A 70 1.13 7.29 6.66
N GLN A 71 0.24 7.99 5.96
CA GLN A 71 -0.71 8.94 6.56
C GLN A 71 -1.56 8.33 7.69
N ARG A 72 -1.81 7.01 7.67
CA ARG A 72 -2.59 6.31 8.70
C ARG A 72 -1.71 5.74 9.81
N ILE A 73 -0.51 5.27 9.46
CA ILE A 73 0.45 4.70 10.42
C ILE A 73 0.96 5.78 11.37
N TYR A 74 1.26 6.99 10.90
CA TYR A 74 1.82 8.05 11.77
C TYR A 74 0.88 8.44 12.94
N PRO A 75 -0.39 8.82 12.71
CA PRO A 75 -1.30 9.13 13.81
C PRO A 75 -1.54 7.94 14.73
N ALA A 76 -1.58 6.73 14.17
CA ALA A 76 -1.78 5.50 14.96
C ALA A 76 -0.60 5.20 15.89
N LEU A 77 0.63 5.61 15.54
CA LEU A 77 1.81 5.47 16.40
C LEU A 77 1.86 6.52 17.52
N GLN A 78 1.26 7.69 17.30
CA GLN A 78 1.24 8.78 18.27
C GLN A 78 0.10 8.66 19.28
N GLY A 79 -1.03 8.11 18.85
CA GLY A 79 -2.12 7.74 19.73
C GLY A 79 -1.74 6.54 20.60
N LEU A 80 -1.06 6.78 21.71
CA LEU A 80 -0.64 5.75 22.69
C LEU A 80 -1.81 4.99 23.37
N VAL A 81 -3.05 5.24 22.97
CA VAL A 81 -4.26 4.82 23.68
C VAL A 81 -4.88 3.54 23.09
N GLU A 82 -4.55 3.14 21.86
CA GLU A 82 -5.12 1.94 21.21
C GLU A 82 -4.04 0.94 20.73
N VAL A 83 -3.72 -0.04 21.59
CA VAL A 83 -2.73 -1.11 21.33
C VAL A 83 -3.00 -1.88 20.03
N HIS A 84 -4.27 -2.07 19.67
CA HIS A 84 -4.64 -2.76 18.44
C HIS A 84 -4.24 -1.95 17.20
N ARG A 85 -4.50 -0.64 17.20
CA ARG A 85 -4.15 0.23 16.06
C ARG A 85 -2.65 0.41 15.91
N THR A 86 -1.90 0.54 17.01
CA THR A 86 -0.43 0.62 16.98
C THR A 86 0.16 -0.66 16.42
N THR A 87 -0.28 -1.82 16.93
CA THR A 87 0.20 -3.14 16.50
C THR A 87 -0.13 -3.41 15.02
N SER A 88 -1.37 -3.18 14.60
CA SER A 88 -1.77 -3.32 13.19
C SER A 88 -0.95 -2.41 12.25
N SER A 89 -0.68 -1.18 12.68
CA SER A 89 0.09 -0.20 11.90
C SER A 89 1.55 -0.61 11.77
N LEU A 90 2.18 -1.13 12.84
CA LEU A 90 3.53 -1.68 12.79
C LEU A 90 3.62 -2.89 11.85
N ARG A 91 2.62 -3.77 11.86
CA ARG A 91 2.57 -4.93 10.96
C ARG A 91 2.40 -4.51 9.50
N ALA A 92 1.55 -3.53 9.22
CA ALA A 92 1.44 -2.92 7.90
C ALA A 92 2.77 -2.30 7.46
N MET A 93 3.45 -1.59 8.36
CA MET A 93 4.77 -1.00 8.09
C MET A 93 5.84 -2.04 7.80
N GLN A 94 5.87 -3.17 8.52
CA GLN A 94 6.78 -4.29 8.22
C GLN A 94 6.56 -4.87 6.82
N VAL A 95 5.31 -4.96 6.38
CA VAL A 95 4.98 -5.46 5.04
C VAL A 95 5.41 -4.45 3.97
N LEU A 96 5.16 -3.16 4.22
CA LEU A 96 5.52 -2.09 3.30
C LEU A 96 7.03 -1.83 3.24
N SER A 97 7.79 -2.07 4.30
CA SER A 97 9.25 -1.88 4.31
C SER A 97 9.95 -2.74 3.25
N ARG A 98 9.44 -3.96 2.99
CA ARG A 98 9.92 -4.83 1.91
C ARG A 98 9.66 -4.24 0.52
N VAL A 99 8.59 -3.47 0.35
CA VAL A 99 8.27 -2.81 -0.91
C VAL A 99 9.11 -1.54 -1.05
N ILE A 100 9.19 -0.72 0.00
CA ILE A 100 10.01 0.50 0.06
C ILE A 100 11.48 0.21 -0.29
N THR A 101 12.06 -0.83 0.29
CA THR A 101 13.47 -1.21 0.04
C THR A 101 13.73 -1.70 -1.39
N ARG A 102 12.72 -2.28 -2.06
CA ARG A 102 12.80 -2.71 -3.46
C ARG A 102 12.65 -1.53 -4.42
N THR A 103 11.82 -0.55 -4.06
CA THR A 103 11.63 0.69 -4.81
C THR A 103 12.70 1.72 -4.41
N LYS A 104 13.99 1.44 -4.70
CA LYS A 104 15.15 2.33 -4.44
C LYS A 104 15.12 3.70 -5.16
N GLY A 105 14.00 4.08 -5.74
CA GLY A 105 13.85 5.28 -6.56
C GLY A 105 12.57 6.07 -6.27
N LEU A 106 12.24 6.30 -5.00
CA LEU A 106 11.55 7.55 -4.68
C LEU A 106 12.62 8.64 -4.67
N PRO A 107 12.77 9.45 -5.74
CA PRO A 107 13.57 10.65 -5.60
C PRO A 107 12.93 11.46 -4.47
N LEU A 108 13.70 11.74 -3.43
CA LEU A 108 13.42 12.79 -2.44
C LEU A 108 13.49 14.19 -3.10
N SER A 109 13.31 14.28 -4.42
CA SER A 109 13.46 15.46 -5.24
C SER A 109 12.06 15.85 -5.73
N TYR A 110 11.47 16.77 -4.97
CA TYR A 110 10.68 17.90 -5.45
C TYR A 110 9.86 17.66 -6.73
N ASP A 111 8.57 17.30 -6.58
CA ASP A 111 7.43 18.07 -7.11
C ASP A 111 6.08 17.43 -6.65
N ASN A 112 5.16 18.28 -6.21
CA ASN A 112 3.71 18.08 -6.01
C ASN A 112 3.18 16.68 -5.61
N SER A 113 3.56 16.17 -4.44
CA SER A 113 3.02 14.91 -3.90
C SER A 113 2.97 14.93 -2.35
N PRO A 114 2.12 14.11 -1.69
CA PRO A 114 1.44 14.35 -0.40
C PRO A 114 2.33 14.39 0.87
N TRP A 115 3.62 14.64 0.70
CA TRP A 115 4.63 14.82 1.73
C TRP A 115 4.65 16.23 2.34
N SER A 116 3.84 17.17 1.84
CA SER A 116 3.55 18.44 2.54
C SER A 116 3.03 18.20 3.96
N PHE A 117 2.35 17.06 4.20
CA PHE A 117 1.95 16.62 5.54
C PHE A 117 3.15 16.37 6.46
N PHE A 118 4.27 15.88 5.93
CA PHE A 118 5.48 15.61 6.71
C PHE A 118 6.23 16.89 7.10
N ALA A 119 6.22 17.91 6.24
CA ALA A 119 6.77 19.22 6.54
C ALA A 119 5.91 19.98 7.56
N TRP A 120 4.57 19.82 7.50
CA TRP A 120 3.65 20.43 8.46
C TRP A 120 3.75 19.79 9.86
N TYR A 121 3.93 18.46 9.93
CA TYR A 121 4.01 17.73 11.20
C TYR A 121 5.30 18.00 12.01
N ARG A 122 6.37 18.49 11.39
CA ARG A 122 7.61 18.90 12.09
C ARG A 122 7.47 20.28 12.77
N CYS A 123 6.37 21.00 12.52
CA CYS A 123 6.18 22.37 12.98
C CYS A 123 5.20 22.50 14.17
N GLN A 124 4.88 21.40 14.87
CA GLN A 124 4.03 21.41 16.06
C GLN A 124 4.76 20.80 17.26
#